data_AF-A0A2H0CFF6-F1
#
_entry.id   AF-A0A2H0CFF6-F1
#
_cell.length_a   1.000
_cell.length_b   1.000
_cell.length_c   1.000
_cell.angle_alpha   90.00
_cell.angle_beta   90.00
_cell.angle_gamma   90.00
#
_symmetry.space_group_name_H-M   'P 1'
#
loop_
_entity.id
_entity.type
_entity.pdbx_description
1 polymer ?
#
loop_
_entity_poly.entity_id
_entity_poly.type
_entity_poly.pdbx_seq_one_letter_code
_entity_poly.pdbx_strand_id
1 'polypeptide(L)'
;MNEQEFWAYCDELRKYPGNYADGDRLPREIVIQMGELLLQKRVSPRAQTTIMMTLAHQWRSKEALKYLKAYNQMQDDEGMRIFTQFAIEECRW
;
A
#
# COMPACT_ATOMS: atom_id res chain seq x y z
N MET A 1 8.56 3.31 9.26
CA MET A 1 8.26 4.47 8.43
C MET A 1 7.10 5.27 9.02
N ASN A 2 7.25 6.58 9.16
CA ASN A 2 6.17 7.52 9.51
C ASN A 2 5.61 8.22 8.25
N GLU A 3 4.56 9.03 8.39
CA GLU A 3 3.92 9.68 7.23
C GLU A 3 4.84 10.66 6.48
N GLN A 4 5.73 11.39 7.16
CA GLN A 4 6.71 12.26 6.51
C GLN A 4 7.74 11.44 5.70
N GLU A 5 8.26 10.36 6.28
CA GLU A 5 9.18 9.44 5.62
C GLU A 5 8.54 8.77 4.39
N PHE A 6 7.24 8.45 4.46
CA PHE A 6 6.49 7.92 3.33
C PHE A 6 6.43 8.91 2.15
N TRP A 7 6.10 10.17 2.42
CA TRP A 7 6.05 11.17 1.34
C TRP A 7 7.43 11.47 0.78
N ALA A 8 8.46 11.53 1.62
CA ALA A 8 9.84 11.65 1.17
C ALA A 8 10.23 10.48 0.25
N TYR A 9 9.85 9.25 0.60
CA TYR A 9 10.05 8.08 -0.23
C TYR A 9 9.31 8.17 -1.58
N CYS A 10 8.04 8.58 -1.58
CA CYS A 10 7.30 8.81 -2.82
C CYS A 10 7.96 9.89 -3.70
N ASP A 11 8.51 10.94 -3.11
CA ASP A 11 9.21 11.99 -3.84
C ASP A 11 10.57 11.53 -4.38
N GLU A 12 11.29 10.67 -3.67
CA GLU A 12 12.49 10.03 -4.18
C GLU A 12 12.17 9.10 -5.36
N LEU A 13 11.11 8.30 -5.25
CA LEU A 13 10.65 7.43 -6.33
C LEU A 13 10.28 8.20 -7.60
N ARG A 14 9.69 9.40 -7.48
CA ARG A 14 9.37 10.26 -8.64
C ARG A 14 10.59 10.74 -9.42
N LYS A 15 11.78 10.73 -8.82
CA LYS A 15 13.03 11.16 -9.48
C LYS A 15 13.57 10.10 -10.45
N TYR A 16 13.03 8.88 -10.44
CA TYR A 16 13.39 7.81 -11.35
C TYR A 16 12.28 7.68 -12.43
N PRO A 17 12.47 8.18 -13.65
CA PRO A 17 11.43 8.24 -14.69
C PRO A 17 11.19 6.88 -15.38
N GLY A 18 11.55 5.76 -14.76
CA GLY A 18 11.48 4.43 -15.33
C GLY A 18 10.51 3.52 -14.59
N ASN A 19 9.48 3.06 -15.31
CA ASN A 19 8.83 1.76 -15.13
C ASN A 19 8.06 1.49 -13.82
N TYR A 20 6.90 2.13 -13.65
CA TYR A 20 5.77 1.44 -13.00
C TYR A 20 5.00 0.54 -13.98
N ALA A 21 5.50 0.39 -15.21
CA ALA A 21 4.85 -0.42 -16.23
C ALA A 21 5.19 -1.91 -16.12
N ASP A 22 6.34 -2.29 -15.53
CA ASP A 22 6.71 -3.69 -15.27
C ASP A 22 7.93 -3.74 -14.32
N GLY A 23 7.78 -4.35 -13.12
CA GLY A 23 8.89 -5.15 -12.57
C GLY A 23 9.56 -4.77 -11.24
N ASP A 24 9.60 -3.51 -10.78
CA ASP A 24 10.31 -3.23 -9.53
C ASP A 24 9.40 -3.40 -8.31
N ARG A 25 9.35 -4.65 -7.84
CA ARG A 25 8.81 -4.99 -6.53
C ARG A 25 9.56 -4.20 -5.47
N LEU A 26 8.81 -3.60 -4.57
CA LEU A 26 9.39 -2.96 -3.39
C LEU A 26 10.16 -4.01 -2.59
N PRO A 27 11.31 -3.65 -1.98
CA PRO A 27 11.96 -4.50 -1.00
C PRO A 27 10.96 -4.93 0.07
N ARG A 28 11.06 -6.18 0.53
CA ARG A 28 10.12 -6.78 1.49
C ARG A 28 9.95 -5.91 2.74
N GLU A 29 11.04 -5.34 3.23
CA GLU A 29 11.07 -4.46 4.39
C GLU A 29 10.24 -3.19 4.17
N ILE A 30 10.27 -2.62 2.97
CA ILE A 30 9.45 -1.46 2.60
C ILE A 30 7.97 -1.83 2.54
N VAL A 31 7.63 -3.00 1.96
CA VAL A 31 6.25 -3.52 1.96
C VAL A 31 5.72 -3.69 3.39
N ILE A 32 6.55 -4.23 4.29
CA ILE A 32 6.20 -4.39 5.70
C ILE A 32 5.96 -3.03 6.36
N GLN A 33 6.89 -2.08 6.18
CA GLN A 33 6.77 -0.76 6.78
C GLN A 33 5.55 0.03 6.27
N MET A 34 5.25 -0.07 4.97
CA MET A 34 4.03 0.50 4.37
C MET A 34 2.79 -0.15 4.95
N GLY A 35 2.77 -1.48 5.06
CA GLY A 35 1.66 -2.22 5.65
C GLY A 35 1.40 -1.87 7.12
N GLU A 36 2.46 -1.73 7.93
CA GLU A 36 2.34 -1.26 9.31
C GLU A 36 1.81 0.17 9.39
N LEU A 37 2.21 1.03 8.45
CA LEU A 37 1.73 2.41 8.37
C LEU A 37 0.24 2.45 7.99
N LEU A 38 -0.21 1.61 7.05
CA LEU A 38 -1.62 1.52 6.63
C LEU A 38 -2.58 1.25 7.80
N LEU A 39 -2.15 0.43 8.77
CA LEU A 39 -2.97 0.04 9.92
C LEU A 39 -2.99 1.08 11.06
N GLN A 40 -2.21 2.17 10.95
CA GLN A 40 -2.16 3.20 12.00
C GLN A 40 -3.34 4.17 11.90
N LYS A 41 -4.08 4.34 12.99
CA LYS A 41 -5.23 5.28 13.08
C LYS A 41 -4.90 6.75 12.81
N ARG A 42 -3.63 7.14 12.99
CA ARG A 42 -3.15 8.52 12.86
C ARG A 42 -2.77 8.92 11.43
N VAL A 43 -2.76 7.97 10.50
CA VAL A 43 -2.38 8.22 9.11
C VAL A 43 -3.55 8.84 8.38
N SER A 44 -3.29 9.89 7.59
CA SER A 44 -4.34 10.56 6.84
C SER A 44 -5.04 9.60 5.86
N PRO A 45 -6.35 9.75 5.59
CA PRO A 45 -7.06 8.92 4.61
C PRO A 45 -6.39 8.93 3.23
N ARG A 46 -5.84 10.08 2.81
CA ARG A 46 -5.09 10.21 1.56
C ARG A 46 -3.83 9.34 1.55
N ALA A 47 -3.07 9.31 2.64
CA ALA A 47 -1.91 8.46 2.76
C ALA A 47 -2.30 6.98 2.80
N GLN A 48 -3.38 6.61 3.52
CA GLN A 48 -3.91 5.24 3.53
C GLN A 48 -4.27 4.76 2.12
N THR A 49 -5.01 5.56 1.35
CA THR A 49 -5.34 5.26 -0.05
C THR A 49 -4.09 5.07 -0.90
N THR A 50 -3.09 5.95 -0.74
CA THR A 50 -1.84 5.87 -1.52
C THR A 50 -1.09 4.58 -1.18
N ILE A 51 -0.89 4.31 0.12
CA ILE A 51 -0.23 3.10 0.61
C ILE A 51 -0.95 1.85 0.11
N MET A 52 -2.28 1.82 0.19
CA MET A 52 -3.08 0.69 -0.25
C MET A 52 -2.90 0.43 -1.76
N MET A 53 -2.94 1.47 -2.59
CA MET A 53 -2.68 1.35 -4.04
C MET A 53 -1.25 0.88 -4.33
N THR A 54 -0.27 1.39 -3.59
CA THR A 54 1.13 0.95 -3.72
C THR A 54 1.29 -0.54 -3.36
N LEU A 55 0.63 -0.99 -2.29
CA LEU A 55 0.61 -2.39 -1.88
C LEU A 55 -0.16 -3.28 -2.86
N ALA A 56 -1.23 -2.77 -3.48
CA ALA A 56 -2.01 -3.49 -4.48
C ALA A 56 -1.14 -3.94 -5.67
N HIS A 57 -0.23 -3.07 -6.12
CA HIS A 57 0.69 -3.40 -7.23
C HIS A 57 1.90 -4.26 -6.81
N GLN A 58 1.96 -4.73 -5.56
CA GLN A 58 2.97 -5.71 -5.14
C GLN A 58 2.50 -7.13 -5.44
N TRP A 59 2.43 -7.47 -6.73
CA TRP A 59 1.88 -8.73 -7.22
C TRP A 59 2.48 -9.96 -6.53
N ARG A 60 1.60 -10.81 -6.01
CA ARG A 60 1.90 -12.06 -5.28
C ARG A 60 2.75 -11.87 -4.02
N SER A 61 2.81 -10.66 -3.47
CA SER A 61 3.46 -10.38 -2.19
C SER A 61 2.59 -10.88 -1.03
N LYS A 62 3.08 -11.88 -0.29
CA LYS A 62 2.37 -12.42 0.88
C LYS A 62 2.20 -11.36 1.96
N GLU A 63 3.21 -10.51 2.14
CA GLU A 63 3.24 -9.39 3.07
C GLU A 63 2.18 -8.35 2.69
N ALA A 64 2.13 -7.90 1.43
CA ALA A 64 1.13 -6.94 0.99
C ALA A 64 -0.29 -7.48 1.17
N LEU A 65 -0.55 -8.73 0.76
CA LEU A 65 -1.84 -9.38 0.94
C LEU A 65 -2.25 -9.48 2.41
N LYS A 66 -1.32 -9.75 3.32
CA LYS A 66 -1.57 -9.79 4.77
C LYS A 66 -2.08 -8.43 5.25
N TYR A 67 -1.41 -7.34 4.88
CA TYR A 67 -1.77 -5.99 5.34
C TYR A 67 -3.05 -5.47 4.69
N LEU A 68 -3.26 -5.71 3.39
CA LEU A 68 -4.49 -5.34 2.70
C LEU A 68 -5.72 -6.04 3.32
N LYS A 69 -5.61 -7.34 3.64
CA LYS A 69 -6.68 -8.07 4.35
C LYS A 69 -6.95 -7.52 5.74
N ALA A 70 -5.90 -7.21 6.50
CA ALA A 70 -6.05 -6.63 7.83
C ALA A 70 -6.72 -5.24 7.75
N TYR A 71 -6.32 -4.40 6.81
CA TYR A 71 -6.92 -3.10 6.60
C TYR A 71 -8.40 -3.20 6.22
N ASN A 72 -8.76 -4.15 5.34
CA ASN A 72 -10.14 -4.42 4.94
C ASN A 72 -11.05 -4.79 6.13
N GLN A 73 -10.52 -5.56 7.08
CA GLN A 73 -11.24 -5.98 8.29
C GLN A 73 -11.46 -4.84 9.29
N MET A 74 -10.71 -3.74 9.17
CA MET A 74 -10.82 -2.56 10.05
C MET A 74 -11.76 -1.48 9.48
N GLN A 75 -12.25 -1.64 8.24
CA GLN A 75 -13.09 -0.62 7.61
C GLN A 75 -14.54 -0.72 8.09
N ASP A 76 -15.04 0.37 8.67
CA ASP A 76 -16.46 0.57 8.96
C ASP A 76 -17.21 1.13 7.73
N ASP A 77 -16.50 1.80 6.82
CA ASP A 77 -17.05 2.35 5.58
C ASP A 77 -17.15 1.28 4.47
N GLU A 78 -18.35 1.10 3.93
CA GLU A 78 -18.62 0.08 2.92
C GLU A 78 -17.87 0.35 1.60
N GLY A 79 -17.78 1.62 1.19
CA GLY A 79 -17.05 2.01 -0.01
C GLY A 79 -15.56 1.68 0.09
N MET A 80 -14.94 1.99 1.22
CA MET A 80 -13.54 1.66 1.50
C MET A 80 -13.29 0.16 1.59
N ARG A 81 -14.24 -0.61 2.11
CA ARG A 81 -14.16 -2.09 2.13
C ARG A 81 -14.21 -2.67 0.72
N ILE A 82 -15.13 -2.20 -0.13
CA ILE A 82 -15.18 -2.61 -1.54
C ILE A 82 -13.89 -2.23 -2.26
N PHE A 83 -13.40 -1.01 -2.04
CA PHE A 83 -12.17 -0.54 -2.66
C PHE A 83 -10.94 -1.33 -2.23
N THR A 84 -10.85 -1.69 -0.94
CA THR A 84 -9.78 -2.55 -0.42
C THR A 84 -9.88 -3.97 -0.98
N GLN A 85 -11.10 -4.49 -1.21
CA GLN A 85 -11.29 -5.79 -1.85
C GLN A 85 -10.71 -5.82 -3.28
N PHE A 86 -10.92 -4.76 -4.07
CA PHE A 86 -10.27 -4.63 -5.38
C PHE A 86 -8.75 -4.59 -5.28
N ALA A 87 -8.19 -3.86 -4.31
CA ALA A 87 -6.74 -3.84 -4.07
C ALA A 87 -6.17 -5.23 -3.69
N ILE A 88 -6.91 -6.02 -2.89
CA ILE A 88 -6.55 -7.41 -2.57
C ILE A 88 -6.57 -8.27 -3.83
N GLU A 89 -7.59 -8.12 -4.67
CA GLU A 89 -7.68 -8.84 -5.92
C GLU A 89 -6.49 -8.49 -6.81
N GLU A 90 -6.27 -7.22 -7.13
CA GLU A 90 -5.12 -6.74 -7.90
C GLU A 90 -3.78 -7.33 -7.41
N CYS A 91 -3.54 -7.35 -6.09
CA CYS A 91 -2.33 -7.90 -5.51
C CYS A 91 -2.16 -9.42 -5.71
N ARG A 92 -3.24 -10.16 -5.99
CA ARG A 92 -3.19 -11.62 -6.25
C ARG A 92 -2.80 -11.98 -7.69
N TRP A 93 -3.08 -11.11 -8.67
CA TRP A 93 -2.75 -11.38 -10.07
C TRP A 93 -1.22 -11.44 -10.23
#